data_AF-A0A812N6W7-F1
#
_entry.id   AF-A0A812N6W7-F1
#
_cell.length_a   1.000
_cell.length_b   1.000
_cell.length_c   1.000
_cell.angle_alpha   90.00
_cell.angle_beta   90.00
_cell.angle_gamma   90.00
#
_symmetry.space_group_name_H-M   'P 1'
#
loop_
_entity.id
_entity.type
_entity.pdbx_description
1 polymer ?
#
loop_
_entity_poly.entity_id
_entity_poly.type
_entity_poly.pdbx_seq_one_letter_code
_entity_poly.pdbx_strand_id
1 'polypeptide(L)'
;MRYLISGELRYAKQSGMLGEAEETDLLPGDSYWISEAVLWMSDWDHVGELTASLESNLLLISPECILPWSLLFPASHKFLKTYAQDFVKFYRNLPQEELTDVLEPAIVSHLANNHGRCKISAQLFR
;
A
#
# COMPACT_ATOMS: atom_id res chain seq x y z
N MET A 1 -3.37 7.79 -2.25
CA MET A 1 -3.02 6.38 -2.52
C MET A 1 -3.42 6.02 -3.95
N ARG A 2 -2.70 5.09 -4.58
CA ARG A 2 -3.02 4.56 -5.92
C ARG A 2 -3.07 3.04 -5.90
N TYR A 3 -3.84 2.44 -6.81
CA TYR A 3 -3.83 1.00 -7.07
C TYR A 3 -3.64 0.74 -8.56
N LEU A 4 -2.68 -0.11 -8.91
CA LEU A 4 -2.38 -0.49 -10.29
C LEU A 4 -3.37 -1.57 -10.77
N ILE A 5 -4.27 -1.19 -11.67
CA ILE A 5 -5.25 -2.09 -12.28
C ILE A 5 -4.63 -2.87 -13.44
N SER A 6 -3.90 -2.17 -14.31
CA SER A 6 -3.24 -2.75 -15.48
C SER A 6 -2.09 -1.85 -15.95
N GLY A 7 -1.15 -2.40 -16.70
CA GLY A 7 -0.01 -1.67 -17.26
C GLY A 7 1.29 -2.03 -16.55
N GLU A 8 2.26 -1.12 -16.58
CA GLU A 8 3.57 -1.32 -15.97
C GLU A 8 4.10 0.01 -15.44
N LEU A 9 4.57 -0.03 -14.20
CA LEU A 9 5.19 1.11 -13.54
C LEU A 9 6.62 0.75 -13.15
N ARG A 10 7.47 1.77 -13.15
CA ARG A 10 8.81 1.74 -12.59
C ARG A 10 8.83 2.59 -11.34
N TYR A 11 9.22 2.01 -10.23
CA TYR A 11 9.46 2.72 -8.98
C TYR A 11 10.96 2.82 -8.74
N ALA A 12 11.47 4.03 -8.55
CA ALA A 12 12.88 4.29 -8.25
C ALA A 12 12.98 4.91 -6.85
N LYS A 13 13.61 4.20 -5.92
CA LYS A 13 13.81 4.70 -4.56
C LYS A 13 14.96 5.71 -4.54
N GLN A 14 14.76 6.86 -3.88
CA GLN A 14 15.82 7.84 -3.70
C GLN A 14 16.84 7.30 -2.69
N SER A 15 18.05 6.93 -3.14
CA SER A 15 19.15 6.67 -2.21
C SER A 15 19.68 8.01 -1.69
N GLY A 16 19.79 8.13 -0.37
CA GLY A 16 20.31 9.32 0.30
C GLY A 16 21.81 9.58 0.05
N MET A 17 22.53 8.66 -0.60
CA MET A 17 23.94 8.82 -0.95
C MET A 17 24.13 9.17 -2.43
N LEU A 18 24.75 10.33 -2.68
CA LEU A 18 25.22 10.74 -4.01
C LEU A 18 26.15 9.67 -4.60
N GLY A 19 25.66 8.97 -5.62
CA GLY A 19 26.46 8.03 -6.44
C GLY A 19 26.12 6.55 -6.29
N GLU A 20 25.14 6.18 -5.46
CA GLU A 20 24.61 4.82 -5.45
C GLU A 20 23.55 4.62 -6.55
N ALA A 21 23.46 3.40 -7.07
CA ALA A 21 22.46 3.04 -8.07
C ALA A 21 21.05 3.14 -7.44
N GLU A 22 20.13 3.81 -8.12
CA GLU A 22 18.72 3.83 -7.73
C GLU A 22 18.18 2.40 -7.75
N GLU A 23 17.77 1.88 -6.59
CA GLU A 23 17.05 0.62 -6.54
C GLU A 23 15.72 0.82 -7.25
N THR A 24 15.56 0.08 -8.35
CA THR A 24 14.48 0.25 -9.30
C THR A 24 13.65 -1.01 -9.34
N ASP A 25 12.41 -0.92 -8.87
CA ASP A 25 11.44 -1.99 -8.94
C ASP A 25 10.56 -1.82 -10.18
N LEU A 26 10.49 -2.88 -10.99
CA LEU A 26 9.45 -3.00 -12.00
C LEU A 26 8.21 -3.61 -11.33
N LEU A 27 7.09 -2.89 -11.44
CA LEU A 27 5.81 -3.29 -10.90
C LEU A 27 4.97 -3.81 -12.09
N PRO A 28 5.04 -5.14 -12.37
CA PRO A 28 4.23 -5.71 -13.43
C PRO A 28 2.75 -5.58 -13.09
N GLY A 29 1.93 -5.47 -14.12
CA GLY A 29 0.49 -5.32 -14.00
C GLY A 29 -0.13 -6.35 -13.05
N ASP A 30 -1.08 -5.83 -12.27
CA ASP A 30 -2.06 -6.52 -11.44
C ASP A 30 -1.64 -6.65 -9.96
N SER A 31 -2.24 -5.81 -9.10
CA SER A 31 -2.30 -5.94 -7.63
C SER A 31 -1.29 -5.19 -6.75
N TYR A 32 -0.75 -4.06 -7.23
CA TYR A 32 0.09 -3.20 -6.38
C TYR A 32 -0.69 -2.03 -5.77
N TRP A 33 -0.63 -1.94 -4.44
CA TRP A 33 -0.98 -0.74 -3.70
C TRP A 33 0.23 0.17 -3.62
N ILE A 34 0.03 1.43 -3.98
CA ILE A 34 1.09 2.42 -4.08
C ILE A 34 0.76 3.60 -3.19
N SER A 35 1.75 4.00 -2.41
CA SER A 35 1.68 5.04 -1.40
C SER A 35 0.54 4.79 -0.42
N GLU A 36 0.45 3.58 0.13
CA GLU A 36 -0.56 3.25 1.15
C GLU A 36 -0.31 4.00 2.46
N ALA A 37 0.95 4.29 2.78
CA ALA A 37 1.32 5.03 3.98
C ALA A 37 0.60 6.40 4.11
N VAL A 38 0.28 7.06 2.99
CA VAL A 38 -0.48 8.33 2.97
C VAL A 38 -1.90 8.22 3.49
N LEU A 39 -2.44 7.00 3.64
CA LEU A 39 -3.74 6.77 4.27
C LEU A 39 -3.67 6.82 5.79
N TRP A 40 -2.55 6.37 6.36
CA TRP A 40 -2.44 6.03 7.77
C TRP A 40 -1.52 6.97 8.55
N MET A 41 -0.65 7.70 7.84
CA MET A 41 0.32 8.63 8.41
C MET A 41 -0.02 10.05 7.98
N SER A 42 0.04 11.01 8.92
CA SER A 42 -0.27 12.41 8.67
C SER A 42 0.76 13.09 7.76
N ASP A 43 2.03 12.69 7.88
CA ASP A 43 3.18 13.38 7.30
C ASP A 43 4.07 12.38 6.55
N TRP A 44 3.48 11.63 5.61
CA TRP A 44 4.25 10.75 4.76
C TRP A 44 4.89 11.52 3.61
N ASP A 45 6.21 11.63 3.64
CA ASP A 45 7.01 12.07 2.50
C ASP A 45 7.33 10.87 1.62
N HIS A 46 6.99 10.96 0.33
CA HIS A 46 7.36 9.94 -0.64
C HIS A 46 8.89 9.77 -0.69
N VAL A 47 9.34 8.52 -0.69
CA VAL A 47 10.76 8.15 -0.64
C VAL A 47 11.30 7.66 -1.98
N GLY A 48 10.46 7.70 -3.02
CA GLY A 48 10.83 7.37 -4.38
C GLY A 48 10.00 8.09 -5.43
N GLU A 49 10.37 7.86 -6.68
CA GLU A 49 9.68 8.35 -7.86
C GLU A 49 8.98 7.19 -8.58
N LEU A 50 7.74 7.42 -9.00
CA LEU A 50 6.95 6.45 -9.74
C LEU A 50 6.71 6.95 -11.17
N THR A 51 7.22 6.21 -12.15
CA THR A 51 7.08 6.52 -13.58
C THR A 51 6.32 5.41 -14.29
N ALA A 52 5.40 5.76 -15.19
CA ALA A 52 4.79 4.77 -16.08
C ALA A 52 5.78 4.37 -17.18
N SER A 53 6.10 3.08 -17.29
CA SER A 53 6.90 2.53 -18.40
C SER A 53 6.02 2.15 -19.60
N LEU A 54 4.76 1.80 -19.34
CA LEU A 54 3.72 1.52 -20.33
C LEU A 54 2.42 2.27 -20.01
N GLU A 55 1.49 2.31 -20.97
CA GLU A 55 0.13 2.79 -20.72
C GLU A 55 -0.50 2.00 -19.56
N SER A 56 -0.93 2.72 -18.54
CA SER A 56 -1.32 2.13 -17.25
C SER A 56 -2.60 2.74 -16.72
N ASN A 57 -3.44 1.89 -16.11
CA ASN A 57 -4.68 2.29 -15.46
C ASN A 57 -4.49 2.25 -13.95
N LEU A 58 -4.71 3.40 -13.31
CA LEU A 58 -4.57 3.57 -11.87
C LEU A 58 -5.91 3.98 -11.25
N LEU A 59 -6.30 3.31 -10.17
CA LEU A 59 -7.35 3.81 -9.30
C LEU A 59 -6.74 4.77 -8.28
N LEU A 60 -7.22 6.00 -8.25
CA LEU A 60 -6.82 6.98 -7.24
C LEU A 60 -7.80 6.94 -6.08
N ILE A 61 -7.26 6.80 -4.87
CA ILE A 61 -8.04 6.86 -3.64
C ILE A 61 -7.56 8.04 -2.81
N SER A 62 -8.49 8.98 -2.58
CA SER A 62 -8.24 10.12 -1.69
C SER A 62 -8.30 9.67 -0.23
N PRO A 63 -7.25 9.91 0.57
CA PRO A 63 -7.24 9.58 2.00
C PRO A 63 -8.40 10.21 2.76
N GLU A 64 -8.75 11.45 2.40
CA GLU A 64 -9.79 12.24 3.05
C GLU A 64 -11.18 11.60 2.96
N CYS A 65 -11.41 10.78 1.94
CA CYS A 65 -12.68 10.10 1.74
C CYS A 65 -12.81 8.85 2.61
N ILE A 66 -11.70 8.13 2.90
CA ILE A 66 -11.79 6.76 3.45
C ILE A 66 -12.40 6.75 4.85
N LEU A 67 -11.95 7.63 5.74
CA LEU A 67 -12.38 7.61 7.13
C LEU A 67 -13.89 7.92 7.29
N PRO A 68 -14.44 9.00 6.70
CA PRO A 68 -15.88 9.26 6.74
C PRO A 68 -16.73 8.11 6.20
N TRP A 69 -16.34 7.50 5.07
CA TRP A 69 -17.07 6.36 4.51
C TRP A 69 -16.99 5.13 5.42
N SER A 70 -15.84 4.88 6.07
CA SER A 70 -15.68 3.75 6.98
C SER A 70 -16.64 3.82 8.17
N LEU A 71 -16.89 5.02 8.70
CA LEU A 71 -17.72 5.22 9.89
C LEU A 71 -19.18 4.84 9.66
N LEU A 72 -19.65 4.85 8.41
CA LEU A 72 -20.99 4.40 8.04
C LEU A 72 -21.17 2.88 8.17
N PHE A 73 -20.07 2.12 8.21
CA PHE A 73 -20.07 0.66 8.26
C PHE A 73 -19.21 0.17 9.44
N PRO A 74 -19.80 -0.10 10.63
CA PRO A 74 -19.04 -0.40 11.84
C PRO A 74 -18.06 -1.57 11.72
N ALA A 75 -18.42 -2.60 10.94
CA ALA A 75 -17.53 -3.74 10.67
C ALA A 75 -16.28 -3.30 9.88
N SER A 76 -16.46 -2.52 8.82
CA SER A 76 -15.38 -1.96 8.00
C SER A 76 -14.53 -1.00 8.82
N HIS A 77 -15.13 -0.13 9.63
CA HIS A 77 -14.40 0.76 10.51
C HIS A 77 -13.51 0.00 11.49
N LYS A 78 -14.03 -1.05 12.14
CA LYS A 78 -13.25 -1.89 13.05
C LYS A 78 -12.07 -2.56 12.35
N PHE A 79 -12.31 -3.10 11.15
CA PHE A 79 -11.26 -3.72 10.34
C PHE A 79 -10.18 -2.69 9.98
N LEU A 80 -10.56 -1.57 9.36
CA LEU A 80 -9.65 -0.53 8.90
C LEU A 80 -8.84 0.06 10.05
N LYS A 81 -9.46 0.29 11.21
CA LYS A 81 -8.75 0.78 12.40
C LYS A 81 -7.64 -0.18 12.83
N THR A 82 -7.94 -1.47 12.91
CA THR A 82 -6.94 -2.47 13.34
C THR A 82 -5.84 -2.63 12.29
N TYR A 83 -6.22 -2.69 11.01
CA TYR A 83 -5.26 -2.75 9.90
C TYR A 83 -4.32 -1.55 9.87
N ALA A 84 -4.86 -0.32 10.00
CA ALA A 84 -4.06 0.90 10.04
C ALA A 84 -3.08 0.91 11.23
N GLN A 85 -3.50 0.42 12.40
CA GLN A 85 -2.63 0.30 13.57
C GLN A 85 -1.46 -0.66 13.32
N ASP A 86 -1.73 -1.81 12.70
CA ASP A 86 -0.70 -2.80 12.38
C ASP A 86 0.23 -2.31 11.28
N PHE A 87 -0.31 -1.64 10.25
CA PHE A 87 0.48 -1.01 9.19
C PHE A 87 1.45 0.04 9.77
N VAL A 88 0.95 0.95 10.60
CA VAL A 88 1.79 2.00 11.21
C VAL A 88 2.84 1.38 12.14
N LYS A 89 2.48 0.33 12.88
CA LYS A 89 3.44 -0.41 13.71
C LYS A 89 4.50 -1.10 12.87
N PHE A 90 4.13 -1.70 11.75
CA PHE A 90 5.08 -2.32 10.82
C PHE A 90 6.09 -1.29 10.31
N TYR A 91 5.62 -0.18 9.72
CA TYR A 91 6.50 0.87 9.18
C TYR A 91 7.40 1.53 10.22
N ARG A 92 6.90 1.79 11.45
CA ARG A 92 7.71 2.40 12.52
C ARG A 92 8.89 1.53 12.97
N ASN A 93 8.83 0.23 12.71
CA ASN A 93 9.90 -0.70 13.07
C ASN A 93 10.86 -0.99 11.90
N LEU A 94 10.60 -0.42 10.71
CA LEU A 94 11.52 -0.52 9.59
C LEU A 94 12.69 0.48 9.76
N PRO A 95 13.91 0.09 9.40
CA PRO A 95 15.00 1.02 9.14
C PRO A 95 14.59 2.08 8.11
N GLN A 96 15.20 3.27 8.17
CA GLN A 96 14.93 4.35 7.24
C GLN A 96 15.21 3.95 5.79
N GLU A 97 16.25 3.13 5.61
CA GLU A 97 16.70 2.57 4.34
C GLU A 97 15.78 1.48 3.81
N GLU A 98 14.80 1.00 4.59
CA GLU A 98 13.79 0.03 4.17
C GLU A 98 12.42 0.69 3.91
N LEU A 99 12.26 1.98 4.23
CA LEU A 99 11.03 2.71 3.91
C LEU A 99 10.79 2.75 2.40
N THR A 100 9.55 2.55 1.97
CA THR A 100 9.17 2.49 0.56
C THR A 100 7.75 2.99 0.35
N ASP A 101 7.44 3.51 -0.84
CA ASP A 101 6.06 3.81 -1.23
C ASP A 101 5.30 2.58 -1.72
N VAL A 102 5.99 1.46 -1.97
CA VAL A 102 5.43 0.27 -2.59
C VAL A 102 5.72 -0.94 -1.71
N LEU A 103 4.66 -1.62 -1.27
CA LEU A 103 4.78 -2.89 -0.57
C LEU A 103 4.50 -4.05 -1.51
N GLU A 104 5.19 -5.17 -1.27
CA GLU A 104 4.83 -6.43 -1.90
C GLU A 104 3.40 -6.85 -1.50
N PRO A 105 2.59 -7.40 -2.44
CA PRO A 105 1.24 -7.86 -2.15
C PRO A 105 1.16 -8.88 -1.02
N ALA A 106 2.21 -9.68 -0.82
CA ALA A 106 2.31 -10.66 0.28
C ALA A 106 2.36 -9.97 1.66
N ILE A 107 3.10 -8.87 1.78
CA ILE A 107 3.19 -8.08 3.02
C ILE A 107 1.83 -7.45 3.34
N VAL A 108 1.19 -6.84 2.33
CA VAL A 108 -0.14 -6.25 2.48
C VAL A 108 -1.15 -7.32 2.93
N SER A 109 -1.11 -8.49 2.30
CA SER A 109 -1.96 -9.62 2.65
C SER A 109 -1.69 -10.12 4.07
N HIS A 110 -0.43 -10.18 4.51
CA HIS A 110 -0.07 -10.57 5.86
C HIS A 110 -0.64 -9.58 6.90
N LEU A 111 -0.47 -8.28 6.68
CA LEU A 111 -1.01 -7.24 7.56
C LEU A 111 -2.54 -7.27 7.64
N ALA A 112 -3.21 -7.53 6.51
CA ALA A 112 -4.68 -7.66 6.47
C ALA A 112 -5.18 -8.92 7.21
N ASN A 113 -4.41 -10.01 7.18
CA ASN A 113 -4.79 -11.33 7.70
C ASN A 113 -4.31 -11.61 9.14
N ASN A 114 -3.42 -10.79 9.70
CA ASN A 114 -3.02 -10.89 11.12
C ASN A 114 -4.20 -10.69 12.10
N HIS A 115 -5.34 -10.25 11.57
CA HIS A 115 -6.64 -10.29 12.24
C HIS A 115 -7.18 -11.72 12.20
N GLY A 116 -6.79 -12.51 13.19
CA GLY A 116 -7.14 -13.93 13.32
C GLY A 116 -8.57 -14.28 12.87
N ARG A 117 -8.65 -15.26 11.94
CA ARG A 117 -9.84 -16.07 11.63
C ARG A 117 -11.17 -15.30 11.66
N CYS A 118 -11.43 -14.49 10.64
CA CYS A 118 -12.79 -14.49 10.08
C CYS A 118 -12.79 -15.49 8.92
N LYS A 119 -13.19 -16.74 9.19
CA LYS A 119 -13.58 -17.68 8.12
C LYS A 119 -14.81 -17.08 7.43
N ILE A 120 -14.62 -16.23 6.44
CA ILE A 120 -15.63 -16.08 5.41
C ILE A 120 -15.48 -17.36 4.59
N SER A 121 -16.42 -18.27 4.79
CA SER A 121 -16.53 -19.49 4.01
C SER A 121 -16.46 -19.12 2.53
N ALA A 122 -15.45 -19.62 1.83
CA ALA A 122 -15.49 -19.80 0.39
C ALA A 122 -16.59 -20.82 0.08
N GLN A 123 -17.83 -20.34 0.09
CA GLN A 123 -18.97 -20.96 -0.55
C GLN A 123 -19.67 -19.84 -1.28
N LEU A 124 -19.37 -19.73 -2.57
CA LEU A 124 -20.27 -19.37 -3.67
C LEU A 124 -19.42 -18.88 -4.83
N PHE A 125 -18.75 -19.81 -5.52
CA PHE A 125 -18.67 -19.87 -6.98
C PHE A 125 -18.33 -21.32 -7.31
N ARG A 126 -19.39 -22.10 -7.51
CA ARG A 126 -19.37 -23.30 -8.36
C ARG A 126 -19.75 -22.86 -9.76
#